data_AF-A0A660N1D4-F1
#
_entry.id   AF-A0A660N1D4-F1
#
_cell.length_a   1.000
_cell.length_b   1.000
_cell.length_c   1.000
_cell.angle_alpha   90.00
_cell.angle_beta   90.00
_cell.angle_gamma   90.00
#
_symmetry.space_group_name_H-M   'P 1'
#
loop_
_entity.id
_entity.type
_entity.pdbx_description
1 polymer ?
#
loop_
_entity_poly.entity_id
_entity_poly.type
_entity_poly.pdbx_seq_one_letter_code
_entity_poly.pdbx_strand_id
1 'polypeptide(L)' 'MATQTANALRFLSMDTVQAANSGHPGAPMGMADIADVLWREFLRHNPKNPKFANRDRF' A
#
# COMPACT_ATOMS: atom_id res chain seq x y z
N MET A 1 11.19 -6.29 -12.30
CA MET A 1 11.23 -4.81 -12.35
C MET A 1 10.04 -4.28 -11.56
N ALA A 2 10.19 -3.20 -10.79
CA ALA A 2 9.10 -2.60 -10.02
C ALA A 2 8.00 -2.04 -10.94
N THR A 3 6.72 -2.25 -10.58
CA THR A 3 5.58 -1.73 -11.33
C THR A 3 5.39 -0.23 -11.07
N GLN A 4 4.65 0.46 -11.95
CA GLN A 4 4.26 1.85 -11.71
C GLN A 4 3.47 2.00 -10.40
N THR A 5 2.65 1.01 -10.05
CA THR A 5 1.84 1.03 -8.83
C THR A 5 2.68 0.83 -7.57
N ALA A 6 3.64 -0.09 -7.58
CA ALA A 6 4.59 -0.23 -6.47
C ALA A 6 5.43 1.05 -6.30
N ASN A 7 5.84 1.69 -7.38
CA ASN A 7 6.51 2.99 -7.30
C ASN A 7 5.59 4.09 -6.77
N ALA A 8 4.31 4.12 -7.13
CA ALA A 8 3.36 5.06 -6.56
C ALA A 8 3.27 4.93 -5.01
N LEU A 9 3.28 3.70 -4.47
CA LEU A 9 3.33 3.48 -3.03
C LEU A 9 4.63 4.02 -2.41
N ARG A 10 5.77 3.85 -3.08
CA ARG A 10 7.07 4.39 -2.63
C ARG A 10 7.06 5.92 -2.55
N PHE A 11 6.63 6.58 -3.63
CA PHE A 11 6.61 8.04 -3.69
C PHE A 11 5.58 8.64 -2.73
N LEU A 12 4.37 8.09 -2.65
CA LEU A 12 3.38 8.54 -1.65
C LEU A 12 3.91 8.42 -0.22
N SER A 13 4.59 7.33 0.11
CA SER A 13 5.19 7.14 1.44
C SER A 13 6.33 8.14 1.72
N MET A 14 7.19 8.37 0.72
CA MET A 14 8.30 9.32 0.83
C MET A 14 7.79 10.76 0.99
N ASP A 15 6.87 11.19 0.11
CA ASP A 15 6.37 12.56 0.06
C ASP A 15 5.57 12.92 1.32
N THR A 16 4.72 12.00 1.81
CA THR A 16 3.90 12.24 3.01
C THR A 16 4.74 12.34 4.28
N VAL A 17 5.75 11.46 4.44
CA VAL A 17 6.68 11.52 5.58
C VAL A 17 7.52 12.80 5.52
N GLN A 18 8.00 13.18 4.34
CA GLN A 18 8.75 14.42 4.16
C GLN A 18 7.90 15.66 4.48
N ALA A 19 6.65 15.71 4.00
CA ALA A 19 5.73 16.81 4.27
C ALA A 19 5.37 16.92 5.77
N ALA A 20 5.29 15.79 6.48
CA ALA A 20 5.06 15.77 7.92
C ALA A 20 6.32 16.10 8.76
N ASN A 21 7.50 16.13 8.14
CA ASN A 21 8.80 16.20 8.81
C ASN A 21 8.95 15.17 9.95
N SER A 22 8.31 14.01 9.79
CA SER A 22 8.18 12.97 10.82
C SER A 22 7.64 11.67 10.21
N GLY A 23 8.21 10.53 10.62
CA GLY A 23 7.78 9.19 10.18
C GLY A 23 8.92 8.33 9.63
N HIS A 24 8.57 7.15 9.08
CA HIS A 24 9.53 6.14 8.62
C HIS A 24 9.17 5.63 7.21
N PRO A 25 9.80 6.13 6.13
CA PRO A 25 9.42 5.77 4.76
C PRO A 25 10.08 4.45 4.29
N GLY A 26 11.16 4.00 4.94
CA GLY A 26 11.95 2.86 4.50
C GLY A 26 11.18 1.54 4.43
N ALA A 27 10.42 1.20 5.49
CA ALA A 27 9.63 -0.03 5.50
C ALA A 27 8.49 -0.01 4.45
N PRO A 28 7.67 1.05 4.32
CA PRO A 28 6.72 1.17 3.22
C PRO A 28 7.35 1.02 1.83
N MET A 29 8.51 1.63 1.59
CA MET A 29 9.19 1.54 0.29
C MET A 29 9.74 0.14 -0.01
N GLY A 30 10.24 -0.56 1.02
CA GLY A 30 10.75 -1.93 0.90
C GLY A 30 9.64 -2.97 0.69
N MET A 31 8.45 -2.74 1.23
CA MET A 31 7.30 -3.65 1.11
C MET A 31 6.40 -3.36 -0.11
N ALA A 32 6.68 -2.31 -0.88
CA ALA A 32 5.80 -1.84 -1.94
C ALA A 32 5.46 -2.89 -3.02
N ASP A 33 6.43 -3.72 -3.44
CA ASP A 33 6.17 -4.77 -4.44
C ASP A 33 5.30 -5.90 -3.86
N ILE A 34 5.49 -6.24 -2.58
CA ILE A 34 4.67 -7.24 -1.88
C ILE A 34 3.24 -6.74 -1.73
N ALA A 35 3.07 -5.46 -1.37
CA ALA A 35 1.77 -4.83 -1.24
C ALA A 35 1.04 -4.77 -2.60
N ASP A 36 1.72 -4.43 -3.69
CA ASP A 36 1.15 -4.40 -5.05
C ASP A 36 0.54 -5.75 -5.43
N VAL A 37 1.28 -6.84 -5.24
CA VAL A 37 0.80 -8.20 -5.53
C VAL A 37 -0.35 -8.60 -4.59
N LEU A 38 -0.17 -8.48 -3.27
CA LEU A 38 -1.20 -8.89 -2.31
C LEU A 38 -2.52 -8.15 -2.54
N TRP A 39 -2.49 -6.82 -2.62
CA TRP A 39 -3.70 -6.01 -2.64
C TRP A 39 -4.42 -6.03 -3.98
N ARG A 40 -3.71 -6.25 -5.10
CA ARG A 40 -4.34 -6.23 -6.43
C ARG A 40 -4.71 -7.61 -6.95
N GLU A 41 -3.95 -8.63 -6.59
CA GLU A 41 -4.13 -9.97 -7.17
C GLU A 41 -4.85 -10.93 -6.23
N PHE A 42 -4.72 -10.76 -4.91
CA PHE A 42 -5.21 -11.75 -3.94
C PHE A 42 -6.26 -11.23 -2.96
N LEU A 43 -6.12 -9.99 -2.47
CA LEU A 43 -6.93 -9.50 -1.37
C LEU A 43 -8.40 -9.31 -1.77
N ARG A 44 -9.30 -10.04 -1.10
CA ARG A 44 -10.74 -9.91 -1.30
C ARG A 44 -11.31 -8.82 -0.40
N HIS A 45 -11.45 -7.61 -0.94
CA HIS A 45 -12.02 -6.49 -0.20
C HIS A 45 -13.04 -5.71 -1.06
N ASN A 46 -13.85 -4.87 -0.41
CA ASN A 46 -14.79 -3.97 -1.09
C ASN A 46 -14.59 -2.55 -0.55
N PRO A 47 -13.95 -1.64 -1.32
CA PRO A 47 -13.75 -0.25 -0.90
C PRO A 47 -15.05 0.50 -0.60
N LYS A 48 -16.17 0.15 -1.27
CA LYS A 48 -17.48 0.78 -1.05
C LYS A 48 -18.23 0.18 0.15
N ASN A 49 -17.84 -1.00 0.62
CA ASN A 49 -18.35 -1.62 1.84
C ASN A 49 -17.22 -2.28 2.66
N PRO A 50 -16.46 -1.50 3.44
CA PRO A 50 -15.39 -2.02 4.28
C PRO A 50 -15.87 -2.98 5.38
N LYS A 51 -17.17 -2.97 5.70
CA LYS A 51 -17.80 -3.87 6.68
C LYS A 51 -18.33 -5.17 6.07
N PHE A 52 -18.07 -5.43 4.78
CA PHE A 52 -18.38 -6.70 4.13
C PHE A 52 -17.90 -7.88 5.00
N ALA A 53 -18.85 -8.76 5.36
CA ALA A 53 -18.64 -9.78 6.38
C ALA A 53 -17.54 -10.78 6.01
N ASN A 54 -17.45 -11.16 4.73
CA ASN A 54 -16.52 -12.17 4.22
C ASN A 54 -15.31 -11.56 3.47
N ARG A 55 -14.88 -10.36 3.85
CA ARG A 55 -13.63 -9.76 3.33
C ARG A 55 -12.40 -10.44 3.93
N ASP A 56 -11.29 -10.42 3.23
CA ASP A 56 -9.99 -10.74 3.84
C ASP A 56 -9.58 -9.62 4.83
N ARG A 57 -8.76 -9.95 5.83
CA ARG A 57 -8.31 -9.01 6.87
C ARG A 57 -6.82 -8.73 6.70
N PHE A 58 -6.48 -7.46 6.53
CA PHE A 58 -5.14 -6.89 6.52
C PHE A 58 -5.14 -5.69 7.46
#